data_AF-A0A1C7MY47-F1
#
_entry.id   AF-A0A1C7MY47-F1
#
_cell.length_a   1.000
_cell.length_b   1.000
_cell.length_c   1.000
_cell.angle_alpha   90.00
_cell.angle_beta   90.00
_cell.angle_gamma   90.00
#
_symmetry.space_group_name_H-M   'P 1'
#
loop_
_entity.id
_entity.type
_entity.pdbx_description
1 polymer ?
#
loop_
_entity_poly.entity_id
_entity_poly.type
_entity_poly.pdbx_seq_one_letter_code
_entity_poly.pdbx_strand_id
1 'polypeptide(L)'
;MVEDDCEAVDLNLGCPQHIAKKGRYGSFLQDDWELIHKLISTLDRELKVPVTAKIRVFESVSRTVEYAHMLADAGAQLLTVHGRLREQKGHHTGVADWTKIKAVKEAVTHIPVIGNGNIQYHDDLRACFEQTGVDGVMSAEGVLYNPALFDPNHSAAPPKAYDIALEYLEICKEVKPATRPAIIKGHLFKLFHTAFRLHVDLRAQLGTSYTLEAMEKIVLEMKDRLLREEADSSSNQTTDRLGHWFCQVSEVSMGMLLMHIHKQERESERER
;
A
#
# COMPACT_ATOMS: atom_id res chain seq x y z
N MET A 1 8.50 -6.97 -26.06
CA MET A 1 7.27 -6.98 -25.24
C MET A 1 7.61 -7.67 -23.94
N VAL A 2 6.89 -7.42 -22.85
CA VAL A 2 7.24 -7.97 -21.51
C VAL A 2 6.57 -9.32 -21.22
N GLU A 3 5.70 -9.81 -22.11
CA GLU A 3 4.86 -11.00 -21.84
C GLU A 3 5.64 -12.30 -21.61
N ASP A 4 6.86 -12.41 -22.15
CA ASP A 4 7.71 -13.59 -21.91
C ASP A 4 8.52 -13.45 -20.59
N ASP A 5 8.43 -12.29 -19.93
CA ASP A 5 9.16 -11.93 -18.70
C ASP A 5 8.20 -11.71 -17.50
N CYS A 6 6.89 -11.94 -17.66
CA CYS A 6 5.91 -11.74 -16.59
C CYS A 6 4.72 -12.71 -16.69
N GLU A 7 4.07 -12.98 -15.57
CA GLU A 7 2.94 -13.90 -15.46
C GLU A 7 1.59 -13.23 -15.75
N ALA A 8 1.54 -11.90 -15.77
CA ALA A 8 0.36 -11.10 -16.11
C ALA A 8 0.75 -9.66 -16.48
N VAL A 9 -0.15 -8.95 -17.15
CA VAL A 9 -0.02 -7.51 -17.46
C VAL A 9 -1.19 -6.75 -16.83
N ASP A 10 -0.89 -5.81 -15.92
CA ASP A 10 -1.91 -4.97 -15.26
C ASP A 10 -2.08 -3.62 -15.94
N LEU A 11 -3.32 -3.24 -16.26
CA LEU A 11 -3.66 -1.93 -16.78
C LEU A 11 -3.98 -0.96 -15.63
N ASN A 12 -3.12 0.05 -15.47
CA ASN A 12 -3.32 1.10 -14.47
C ASN A 12 -4.40 2.09 -14.90
N LEU A 13 -5.56 2.01 -14.25
CA LEU A 13 -6.70 2.89 -14.40
C LEU A 13 -7.01 3.67 -13.09
N GLY A 14 -6.06 3.72 -12.17
CA GLY A 14 -6.26 4.24 -10.81
C GLY A 14 -5.34 5.39 -10.38
N CYS A 15 -4.27 5.68 -11.13
CA CYS A 15 -3.29 6.72 -10.76
C CYS A 15 -3.86 8.14 -10.96
N PRO A 16 -3.95 8.97 -9.89
CA PRO A 16 -4.51 10.31 -10.00
C PRO A 16 -3.43 11.42 -10.06
N GLN A 17 -2.17 11.06 -10.25
CA GLN A 17 -1.04 12.00 -10.21
C GLN A 17 -1.07 12.99 -11.39
N HIS A 18 -0.38 14.12 -11.23
CA HIS A 18 -0.36 15.18 -12.24
C HIS A 18 0.24 14.71 -13.57
N ILE A 19 1.23 13.82 -13.55
CA ILE A 19 1.81 13.24 -14.77
C ILE A 19 0.79 12.38 -15.53
N ALA A 20 -0.04 11.62 -14.82
CA ALA A 20 -1.15 10.85 -15.39
C ALA A 20 -2.23 11.78 -15.96
N LYS A 21 -2.52 12.90 -15.28
CA LYS A 21 -3.42 13.94 -15.80
C LYS A 21 -2.92 14.51 -17.12
N LYS A 22 -1.65 14.90 -17.17
CA LYS A 22 -1.02 15.51 -18.35
C LYS A 22 -0.97 14.52 -19.52
N GLY A 23 -0.68 13.25 -19.25
CA GLY A 23 -0.62 12.19 -20.26
C GLY A 23 -1.96 11.53 -20.58
N ARG A 24 -3.05 11.90 -19.90
CA ARG A 24 -4.39 11.29 -20.04
C ARG A 24 -4.39 9.77 -19.87
N TYR A 25 -3.69 9.27 -18.85
CA TYR A 25 -3.69 7.85 -18.45
C TYR A 25 -4.06 7.70 -16.95
N GLY A 26 -4.07 6.47 -16.42
CA GLY A 26 -4.46 6.24 -15.03
C GLY A 26 -5.95 6.51 -14.81
N SER A 27 -6.31 7.12 -13.69
CA SER A 27 -7.71 7.47 -13.39
C SER A 27 -8.29 8.55 -14.31
N PHE A 28 -7.50 9.12 -15.23
CA PHE A 28 -8.00 10.06 -16.24
C PHE A 28 -8.54 9.35 -17.49
N LEU A 29 -8.32 8.03 -17.62
CA LEU A 29 -9.00 7.21 -18.62
C LEU A 29 -10.40 6.79 -18.18
N GLN A 30 -10.70 6.80 -16.88
CA GLN A 30 -11.97 6.28 -16.33
C GLN A 30 -13.23 6.96 -16.91
N ASP A 31 -13.08 8.09 -17.59
CA ASP A 31 -14.17 8.82 -18.25
C ASP A 31 -14.39 8.41 -19.72
N ASP A 32 -13.52 7.55 -20.28
CA ASP A 32 -13.51 7.07 -21.67
C ASP A 32 -13.59 5.54 -21.72
N TRP A 33 -14.80 5.01 -21.51
CA TRP A 33 -15.03 3.56 -21.37
C TRP A 33 -14.84 2.81 -22.68
N GLU A 34 -15.12 3.44 -23.82
CA GLU A 34 -14.90 2.85 -25.14
C GLU A 34 -13.41 2.59 -25.37
N LEU A 35 -12.56 3.58 -25.06
CA LEU A 35 -11.12 3.40 -25.15
C LEU A 35 -10.62 2.32 -24.20
N ILE A 36 -11.07 2.30 -22.94
CA ILE A 36 -10.67 1.28 -21.97
C ILE A 36 -11.06 -0.12 -22.43
N HIS A 37 -12.30 -0.30 -22.88
CA HIS A 37 -12.77 -1.58 -23.42
C HIS A 37 -11.88 -2.02 -24.58
N LYS A 38 -11.58 -1.13 -25.53
CA LYS A 38 -10.70 -1.44 -26.67
C LYS A 38 -9.28 -1.81 -26.23
N LEU A 39 -8.74 -1.15 -25.20
CA LEU A 39 -7.42 -1.46 -24.65
C LEU A 39 -7.40 -2.87 -24.05
N ILE A 40 -8.32 -3.16 -23.13
CA ILE A 40 -8.37 -4.45 -22.42
C ILE A 40 -8.65 -5.59 -23.41
N SER A 41 -9.66 -5.46 -24.27
CA SER A 41 -10.00 -6.50 -25.26
C SER A 41 -8.90 -6.73 -26.31
N THR A 42 -8.06 -5.72 -26.58
CA THR A 42 -6.88 -5.92 -27.43
C THR A 42 -5.79 -6.65 -26.65
N LEU A 43 -5.50 -6.25 -25.41
CA LEU A 43 -4.48 -6.92 -24.61
C LEU A 43 -4.85 -8.39 -24.35
N ASP A 44 -6.10 -8.69 -23.98
CA ASP A 44 -6.56 -10.05 -23.68
C ASP A 44 -6.51 -10.96 -24.91
N ARG A 45 -6.78 -10.43 -26.10
CA ARG A 45 -6.69 -11.19 -27.36
C ARG A 45 -5.26 -11.43 -27.83
N GLU A 46 -4.38 -10.46 -27.66
CA GLU A 46 -3.05 -10.46 -28.29
C GLU A 46 -1.94 -10.96 -27.37
N LEU A 47 -2.11 -10.90 -26.04
CA LEU A 47 -1.12 -11.38 -25.08
C LEU A 47 -1.32 -12.85 -24.72
N LYS A 48 -0.23 -13.56 -24.47
CA LYS A 48 -0.27 -14.96 -23.98
C LYS A 48 -0.53 -15.08 -22.48
N VAL A 49 -0.43 -13.97 -21.75
CA VAL A 49 -0.54 -13.88 -20.29
C VAL A 49 -1.80 -13.11 -19.90
N PRO A 50 -2.42 -13.42 -18.74
CA PRO A 50 -3.61 -12.73 -18.26
C PRO A 50 -3.46 -11.21 -18.19
N VAL A 51 -4.56 -10.52 -18.51
CA VAL A 51 -4.68 -9.07 -18.36
C VAL A 51 -5.51 -8.77 -17.12
N THR A 52 -4.97 -7.93 -16.24
CA THR A 52 -5.67 -7.46 -15.04
C THR A 52 -5.87 -5.96 -15.10
N ALA A 53 -6.77 -5.43 -14.27
CA ALA A 53 -6.96 -3.99 -14.19
C ALA A 53 -7.02 -3.51 -12.73
N LYS A 54 -6.49 -2.30 -12.51
CA LYS A 54 -6.59 -1.63 -11.21
C LYS A 54 -7.28 -0.29 -11.33
N ILE A 55 -8.39 -0.12 -10.62
CA ILE A 55 -9.25 1.06 -10.70
C ILE A 55 -9.34 1.85 -9.38
N ARG A 56 -9.89 3.06 -9.51
CA ARG A 56 -10.51 3.82 -8.42
C ARG A 56 -12.03 3.80 -8.60
N VAL A 57 -12.77 4.00 -7.52
CA VAL A 57 -14.24 4.02 -7.54
C VAL A 57 -14.78 5.37 -8.00
N PHE A 58 -16.06 5.39 -8.44
CA PHE A 58 -16.83 6.61 -8.65
C PHE A 58 -17.58 7.00 -7.36
N GLU A 59 -18.16 8.20 -7.35
CA GLU A 59 -19.04 8.65 -6.25
C GLU A 59 -20.25 7.71 -6.09
N SER A 60 -20.87 7.36 -7.22
CA SER A 60 -21.99 6.41 -7.24
C SER A 60 -21.49 4.96 -7.15
N VAL A 61 -22.14 4.19 -6.28
CA VAL A 61 -22.00 2.72 -6.23
C VAL A 61 -22.39 2.10 -7.57
N SER A 62 -23.53 2.50 -8.16
CA SER A 62 -24.02 1.90 -9.41
C SER A 62 -23.04 2.11 -10.55
N ARG A 63 -22.50 3.32 -10.70
CA ARG A 63 -21.52 3.64 -11.74
C ARG A 63 -20.20 2.89 -11.53
N THR A 64 -19.81 2.67 -10.28
CA THR A 64 -18.63 1.85 -9.95
C THR A 64 -18.85 0.39 -10.37
N VAL A 65 -20.03 -0.16 -10.12
CA VAL A 65 -20.40 -1.53 -10.51
C VAL A 65 -20.50 -1.67 -12.03
N GLU A 66 -21.16 -0.74 -12.72
CA GLU A 66 -21.25 -0.72 -14.19
C GLU A 66 -19.85 -0.66 -14.83
N TYR A 67 -18.96 0.15 -14.27
CA TYR A 67 -17.58 0.24 -14.72
C TYR A 67 -16.82 -1.08 -14.50
N ALA A 68 -16.99 -1.71 -13.35
CA ALA A 68 -16.38 -3.01 -13.04
C ALA A 68 -16.86 -4.11 -13.99
N HIS A 69 -18.16 -4.16 -14.31
CA HIS A 69 -18.69 -5.08 -15.31
C HIS A 69 -18.08 -4.85 -16.68
N MET A 70 -18.04 -3.60 -17.16
CA MET A 70 -17.45 -3.28 -18.45
C MET A 70 -15.99 -3.76 -18.56
N LEU A 71 -15.20 -3.63 -17.48
CA LEU A 71 -13.81 -4.09 -17.46
C LEU A 71 -13.70 -5.61 -17.53
N ALA A 72 -14.54 -6.33 -16.79
CA ALA A 72 -14.60 -7.78 -16.80
C ALA A 72 -15.04 -8.31 -18.17
N ASP A 73 -16.13 -7.74 -18.73
CA ASP A 73 -16.67 -8.09 -20.05
C ASP A 73 -15.67 -7.77 -21.18
N ALA A 74 -14.83 -6.76 -21.01
CA ALA A 74 -13.76 -6.42 -21.95
C ALA A 74 -12.61 -7.43 -21.96
N GLY A 75 -12.54 -8.34 -20.98
CA GLY A 75 -11.51 -9.39 -20.88
C GLY A 75 -10.56 -9.27 -19.69
N ALA A 76 -10.80 -8.38 -18.72
CA ALA A 76 -9.98 -8.37 -17.51
C ALA A 76 -10.22 -9.64 -16.69
N GLN A 77 -9.15 -10.36 -16.33
CA GLN A 77 -9.24 -11.64 -15.62
C GLN A 77 -9.09 -11.51 -14.11
N LEU A 78 -8.70 -10.33 -13.61
CA LEU A 78 -8.72 -9.94 -12.20
C LEU A 78 -8.91 -8.42 -12.10
N LEU A 79 -9.69 -7.98 -11.12
CA LEU A 79 -9.95 -6.56 -10.88
C LEU A 79 -9.50 -6.14 -9.47
N THR A 80 -8.56 -5.21 -9.38
CA THR A 80 -8.21 -4.54 -8.12
C THR A 80 -8.98 -3.23 -7.97
N VAL A 81 -9.76 -3.09 -6.90
CA VAL A 81 -10.59 -1.90 -6.64
C VAL A 81 -10.01 -1.09 -5.50
N HIS A 82 -9.51 0.11 -5.80
CA HIS A 82 -9.18 1.08 -4.75
C HIS A 82 -10.44 1.84 -4.36
N GLY A 83 -10.89 1.72 -3.10
CA GLY A 83 -12.10 2.36 -2.58
C GLY A 83 -12.09 3.90 -2.48
N ARG A 84 -11.18 4.60 -3.17
CA ARG A 84 -11.12 6.06 -3.17
C ARG A 84 -11.42 6.61 -4.55
N LEU A 85 -12.03 7.78 -4.58
CA LEU A 85 -12.24 8.60 -5.78
C LEU A 85 -10.92 9.10 -6.33
N ARG A 86 -10.87 9.48 -7.61
CA ARG A 86 -9.68 10.09 -8.23
C ARG A 86 -9.21 11.34 -7.48
N GLU A 87 -10.14 12.12 -6.96
CA GLU A 87 -9.94 13.40 -6.30
C GLU A 87 -9.35 13.23 -4.90
N GLN A 88 -9.55 12.06 -4.27
CA GLN A 88 -9.05 11.72 -2.95
C GLN A 88 -7.54 11.36 -2.99
N LYS A 89 -6.70 12.40 -2.97
CA LYS A 89 -5.24 12.29 -3.02
C LYS A 89 -4.55 13.39 -2.21
N GLY A 90 -3.26 13.17 -1.88
CA GLY A 90 -2.46 14.15 -1.14
C GLY A 90 -3.08 14.45 0.23
N HIS A 91 -3.27 15.73 0.55
CA HIS A 91 -3.93 16.16 1.78
C HIS A 91 -5.41 15.76 1.86
N HIS A 92 -6.06 15.44 0.72
CA HIS A 92 -7.47 15.04 0.65
C HIS A 92 -7.64 13.52 0.49
N THR A 93 -6.65 12.72 0.91
CA THR A 93 -6.64 11.27 0.68
C THR A 93 -7.85 10.56 1.30
N GLY A 94 -8.29 10.94 2.52
CA GLY A 94 -9.46 10.35 3.17
C GLY A 94 -9.39 8.82 3.37
N VAL A 95 -10.55 8.22 3.70
CA VAL A 95 -10.71 6.77 3.90
C VAL A 95 -11.22 6.13 2.61
N ALA A 96 -10.72 4.94 2.30
CA ALA A 96 -11.25 4.09 1.24
C ALA A 96 -12.61 3.53 1.65
N ASP A 97 -13.60 3.73 0.80
CA ASP A 97 -14.95 3.23 0.98
C ASP A 97 -15.02 1.75 0.59
N TRP A 98 -14.93 0.88 1.59
CA TRP A 98 -15.05 -0.57 1.41
C TRP A 98 -16.45 -1.02 1.04
N THR A 99 -17.49 -0.20 1.25
CA THR A 99 -18.86 -0.55 0.83
C THR A 99 -18.98 -0.58 -0.70
N LYS A 100 -18.26 0.32 -1.40
CA LYS A 100 -18.17 0.31 -2.87
C LYS A 100 -17.39 -0.91 -3.38
N ILE A 101 -16.34 -1.32 -2.67
CA ILE A 101 -15.58 -2.54 -3.00
C ILE A 101 -16.46 -3.78 -2.85
N LYS A 102 -17.20 -3.88 -1.74
CA LYS A 102 -18.18 -4.95 -1.51
C LYS A 102 -19.21 -5.03 -2.64
N ALA A 103 -19.81 -3.91 -3.03
CA ALA A 103 -20.79 -3.88 -4.11
C ALA A 103 -20.21 -4.38 -5.45
N VAL A 104 -18.94 -4.06 -5.75
CA VAL A 104 -18.25 -4.62 -6.93
C VAL A 104 -18.05 -6.13 -6.80
N LYS A 105 -17.61 -6.62 -5.64
CA LYS A 105 -17.40 -8.06 -5.40
C LYS A 105 -18.70 -8.86 -5.52
N GLU A 106 -19.82 -8.32 -5.04
CA GLU A 106 -21.14 -8.95 -5.13
C GLU A 106 -21.68 -8.99 -6.57
N ALA A 107 -21.35 -7.99 -7.39
CA ALA A 107 -21.82 -7.89 -8.76
C ALA A 107 -20.93 -8.64 -9.77
N VAL A 108 -19.61 -8.56 -9.62
CA VAL A 108 -18.62 -9.20 -10.50
C VAL A 108 -18.11 -10.48 -9.84
N THR A 109 -18.82 -11.57 -10.07
CA THR A 109 -18.58 -12.86 -9.40
C THR A 109 -17.76 -13.87 -10.21
N HIS A 110 -17.56 -13.61 -11.51
CA HIS A 110 -16.92 -14.55 -12.44
C HIS A 110 -15.40 -14.33 -12.60
N ILE A 111 -14.85 -13.25 -12.03
CA ILE A 111 -13.41 -13.00 -11.91
C ILE A 111 -13.05 -12.62 -10.46
N PRO A 112 -11.81 -12.84 -10.00
CA PRO A 112 -11.37 -12.39 -8.68
C PRO A 112 -11.37 -10.86 -8.55
N VAL A 113 -11.84 -10.38 -7.39
CA VAL A 113 -11.82 -8.97 -7.00
C VAL A 113 -10.90 -8.79 -5.80
N ILE A 114 -9.93 -7.89 -5.94
CA ILE A 114 -8.95 -7.55 -4.91
C ILE A 114 -9.30 -6.20 -4.28
N GLY A 115 -9.50 -6.18 -2.96
CA GLY A 115 -9.76 -4.96 -2.19
C GLY A 115 -8.48 -4.15 -1.95
N ASN A 116 -8.54 -2.83 -2.16
CA ASN A 116 -7.40 -1.95 -1.94
C ASN A 116 -7.79 -0.61 -1.28
N GLY A 117 -6.91 -0.16 -0.38
CA GLY A 117 -7.04 1.12 0.32
C GLY A 117 -7.22 0.92 1.83
N ASN A 118 -6.47 1.70 2.61
CA ASN A 118 -6.47 1.67 4.08
C ASN A 118 -6.09 0.32 4.75
N ILE A 119 -5.43 -0.60 4.04
CA ILE A 119 -4.79 -1.80 4.63
C ILE A 119 -3.40 -1.42 5.15
N GLN A 120 -3.26 -1.16 6.45
CA GLN A 120 -2.03 -0.67 7.09
C GLN A 120 -1.45 -1.67 8.11
N TYR A 121 -2.31 -2.44 8.77
CA TYR A 121 -1.98 -3.40 9.81
C TYR A 121 -2.50 -4.80 9.45
N HIS A 122 -1.97 -5.83 10.11
CA HIS A 122 -2.36 -7.21 9.86
C HIS A 122 -3.87 -7.43 10.14
N ASP A 123 -4.42 -6.79 11.18
CA ASP A 123 -5.85 -6.88 11.49
C ASP A 123 -6.75 -6.24 10.42
N ASP A 124 -6.24 -5.28 9.64
CA ASP A 124 -6.99 -4.69 8.52
C ASP A 124 -7.27 -5.74 7.43
N LEU A 125 -6.44 -6.78 7.32
CA LEU A 125 -6.66 -7.88 6.36
C LEU A 125 -7.98 -8.59 6.68
N ARG A 126 -8.13 -9.05 7.93
CA ARG A 126 -9.33 -9.73 8.40
C ARG A 126 -10.54 -8.83 8.27
N ALA A 127 -10.44 -7.58 8.75
CA ALA A 127 -11.54 -6.63 8.68
C ALA A 127 -11.98 -6.36 7.23
N CYS A 128 -11.04 -6.26 6.28
CA CYS A 128 -11.36 -6.07 4.88
C CYS A 128 -12.09 -7.29 4.29
N PHE A 129 -11.60 -8.51 4.55
CA PHE A 129 -12.26 -9.74 4.11
C PHE A 129 -13.69 -9.85 4.67
N GLU A 130 -13.87 -9.64 5.97
CA GLU A 130 -15.18 -9.73 6.64
C GLU A 130 -16.18 -8.70 6.11
N GLN A 131 -15.73 -7.47 5.87
CA GLN A 131 -16.62 -6.40 5.41
C GLN A 131 -16.98 -6.50 3.93
N THR A 132 -16.05 -6.97 3.09
CA THR A 132 -16.18 -6.85 1.62
C THR A 132 -16.37 -8.18 0.89
N GLY A 133 -15.95 -9.30 1.48
CA GLY A 133 -15.98 -10.61 0.84
C GLY A 133 -15.04 -10.75 -0.37
N VAL A 134 -14.07 -9.84 -0.53
CA VAL A 134 -13.08 -9.86 -1.63
C VAL A 134 -12.24 -11.14 -1.62
N ASP A 135 -11.72 -11.52 -2.79
CA ASP A 135 -10.91 -12.74 -2.95
C ASP A 135 -9.45 -12.53 -2.51
N GLY A 136 -9.05 -11.28 -2.34
CA GLY A 136 -7.74 -10.90 -1.84
C GLY A 136 -7.66 -9.43 -1.50
N VAL A 137 -6.55 -9.03 -0.90
CA VAL A 137 -6.30 -7.66 -0.46
C VAL A 137 -4.95 -7.17 -0.97
N MET A 138 -4.89 -5.89 -1.33
CA MET A 138 -3.66 -5.23 -1.75
C MET A 138 -3.35 -4.08 -0.78
N SER A 139 -2.11 -4.04 -0.30
CA SER A 139 -1.55 -2.90 0.44
C SER A 139 -0.42 -2.26 -0.38
N ALA A 140 -0.22 -0.96 -0.16
CA ALA A 140 0.85 -0.21 -0.80
C ALA A 140 1.64 0.61 0.23
N GLU A 141 0.94 1.42 1.03
CA GLU A 141 1.62 2.22 2.06
C GLU A 141 2.01 1.39 3.29
N GLY A 142 1.14 0.49 3.76
CA GLY A 142 1.40 -0.34 4.95
C GLY A 142 2.67 -1.16 4.81
N VAL A 143 2.89 -1.77 3.64
CA VAL A 143 4.09 -2.59 3.36
C VAL A 143 5.41 -1.81 3.36
N LEU A 144 5.38 -0.47 3.21
CA LEU A 144 6.60 0.33 3.34
C LEU A 144 7.07 0.42 4.81
N TYR A 145 6.14 0.35 5.76
CA TYR A 145 6.43 0.36 7.20
C TYR A 145 6.59 -1.05 7.76
N ASN A 146 5.83 -2.00 7.21
CA ASN A 146 5.88 -3.41 7.59
C ASN A 146 5.83 -4.33 6.35
N PRO A 147 6.99 -4.69 5.77
CA PRO A 147 7.03 -5.62 4.64
C PRO A 147 6.45 -7.01 4.95
N ALA A 148 6.43 -7.43 6.22
CA ALA A 148 5.84 -8.69 6.68
C ALA A 148 4.34 -8.59 6.97
N LEU A 149 3.65 -7.59 6.41
CA LEU A 149 2.21 -7.37 6.59
C LEU A 149 1.38 -8.61 6.23
N PHE A 150 1.81 -9.37 5.24
CA PHE A 150 1.10 -10.55 4.73
C PHE A 150 1.72 -11.88 5.18
N ASP A 151 2.68 -11.87 6.11
CA ASP A 151 3.29 -13.11 6.60
C ASP A 151 2.21 -13.96 7.30
N PRO A 152 1.93 -15.19 6.84
CA PRO A 152 0.95 -16.06 7.48
C PRO A 152 1.36 -16.46 8.91
N ASN A 153 2.66 -16.35 9.23
CA ASN A 153 3.19 -16.57 10.57
C ASN A 153 3.29 -15.27 11.36
N HIS A 154 2.53 -14.22 10.98
CA HIS A 154 2.48 -12.99 11.74
C HIS A 154 2.23 -13.33 13.22
N SER A 155 3.25 -13.08 14.04
CA SER A 155 3.20 -13.41 15.45
C SER A 155 2.25 -12.44 16.17
N ALA A 156 2.15 -12.54 17.49
CA ALA A 156 1.45 -11.51 18.28
C ALA A 156 2.02 -10.09 18.07
N ALA A 157 3.23 -9.98 17.49
CA ALA A 157 3.87 -8.71 17.13
C ALA A 157 4.43 -8.73 15.68
N PRO A 158 4.53 -7.56 15.02
CA PRO A 158 5.30 -7.39 13.80
C PRO A 158 6.79 -7.76 13.99
N PRO A 159 7.56 -7.97 12.91
CA PRO A 159 9.00 -8.21 13.02
C PRO A 159 9.73 -6.96 13.49
N LYS A 160 10.97 -7.16 13.96
CA LYS A 160 11.86 -6.05 14.32
C LYS A 160 12.30 -5.29 13.07
N ALA A 161 12.24 -3.96 13.13
CA ALA A 161 12.57 -3.11 12.00
C ALA A 161 14.02 -3.30 11.52
N TYR A 162 14.94 -3.56 12.44
CA TYR A 162 16.34 -3.78 12.11
C TYR A 162 16.61 -5.12 11.40
N ASP A 163 15.86 -6.18 11.70
CA ASP A 163 16.06 -7.47 11.04
C ASP A 163 15.58 -7.40 9.59
N ILE A 164 14.41 -6.81 9.36
CA ILE A 164 13.89 -6.54 8.01
C ILE A 164 14.80 -5.59 7.23
N ALA A 165 15.34 -4.55 7.87
CA ALA A 165 16.24 -3.62 7.23
C ALA A 165 17.57 -4.28 6.81
N LEU A 166 18.14 -5.15 7.64
CA LEU A 166 19.36 -5.88 7.31
C LEU A 166 19.12 -6.86 6.15
N GLU A 167 18.04 -7.64 6.19
CA GLU A 167 17.66 -8.53 5.09
C GLU A 167 17.45 -7.75 3.78
N TYR A 168 16.75 -6.63 3.83
CA TYR A 168 16.56 -5.75 2.68
C TYR A 168 17.89 -5.24 2.10
N LEU A 169 18.86 -4.90 2.95
CA LEU A 169 20.18 -4.47 2.50
C LEU A 169 20.97 -5.60 1.83
N GLU A 170 20.86 -6.84 2.33
CA GLU A 170 21.45 -8.02 1.66
C GLU A 170 20.87 -8.20 0.25
N ILE A 171 19.54 -8.14 0.11
CA ILE A 171 18.88 -8.19 -1.21
C ILE A 171 19.43 -7.08 -2.14
N CYS A 172 19.63 -5.87 -1.61
CA CYS A 172 20.17 -4.77 -2.40
C CYS A 172 21.63 -4.98 -2.86
N LYS A 173 22.42 -5.82 -2.18
CA LYS A 173 23.78 -6.20 -2.61
C LYS A 173 23.73 -7.09 -3.86
N GLU A 174 22.74 -7.98 -3.92
CA GLU A 174 22.62 -9.01 -4.94
C GLU A 174 21.93 -8.53 -6.22
N VAL A 175 20.87 -7.73 -6.11
CA VAL A 175 20.06 -7.28 -7.26
C VAL A 175 20.88 -6.50 -8.29
N LYS A 176 20.71 -6.84 -9.58
CA LYS A 176 21.32 -6.17 -10.73
C LYS A 176 20.25 -5.66 -11.72
N PRO A 177 20.38 -4.44 -12.26
CA PRO A 177 21.39 -3.43 -11.94
C PRO A 177 21.26 -2.92 -10.49
N ALA A 178 22.36 -2.41 -9.94
CA ALA A 178 22.41 -2.00 -8.53
C ALA A 178 21.30 -0.99 -8.20
N THR A 179 20.59 -1.23 -7.10
CA THR A 179 19.53 -0.35 -6.61
C THR A 179 20.10 1.02 -6.27
N ARG A 180 19.44 2.09 -6.75
CA ARG A 180 19.89 3.46 -6.50
C ARG A 180 19.86 3.78 -4.99
N PRO A 181 20.93 4.35 -4.41
CA PRO A 181 20.98 4.66 -2.97
C PRO A 181 19.81 5.50 -2.45
N ALA A 182 19.26 6.40 -3.28
CA ALA A 182 18.10 7.21 -2.91
C ALA A 182 16.84 6.37 -2.63
N ILE A 183 16.65 5.24 -3.33
CA ILE A 183 15.51 4.33 -3.13
C ILE A 183 15.70 3.57 -1.81
N ILE A 184 16.89 3.00 -1.62
CA ILE A 184 17.26 2.26 -0.39
C ILE A 184 17.05 3.14 0.84
N LYS A 185 17.58 4.37 0.80
CA LYS A 185 17.39 5.37 1.84
C LYS A 185 15.91 5.68 2.09
N GLY A 186 15.11 5.80 1.04
CA GLY A 186 13.66 6.02 1.15
C GLY A 186 12.95 4.91 1.91
N HIS A 187 13.29 3.65 1.63
CA HIS A 187 12.74 2.49 2.35
C HIS A 187 13.22 2.43 3.80
N LEU A 188 14.50 2.68 4.07
CA LEU A 188 15.02 2.72 5.44
C LEU A 188 14.32 3.79 6.29
N PHE A 189 14.01 4.96 5.73
CA PHE A 189 13.21 5.97 6.43
C PHE A 189 11.79 5.52 6.78
N LYS A 190 11.20 4.64 5.97
CA LYS A 190 9.86 4.08 6.22
C LYS A 190 9.92 2.94 7.24
N LEU A 191 10.86 2.01 7.11
CA LEU A 191 11.07 0.92 8.06
C LEU A 191 11.32 1.42 9.48
N PHE A 192 12.20 2.40 9.63
CA PHE A 192 12.54 3.01 10.93
C PHE A 192 11.71 4.25 11.24
N HIS A 193 10.53 4.43 10.63
CA HIS A 193 9.74 5.65 10.79
C HIS A 193 9.53 6.06 12.25
N THR A 194 9.20 5.09 13.11
CA THR A 194 8.97 5.34 14.55
C THR A 194 10.31 5.52 15.29
N ALA A 195 11.29 4.63 15.07
CA ALA A 195 12.60 4.71 15.71
C ALA A 195 13.34 6.03 15.41
N PHE A 196 13.30 6.52 14.17
CA PHE A 196 13.96 7.76 13.75
C PHE A 196 13.35 9.03 14.34
N ARG A 197 12.15 8.96 14.95
CA ARG A 197 11.62 10.09 15.74
C ARG A 197 12.35 10.26 17.07
N LEU A 198 12.95 9.18 17.58
CA LEU A 198 13.71 9.15 18.83
C LEU A 198 15.22 9.25 18.56
N HIS A 199 15.70 8.50 17.58
CA HIS A 199 17.11 8.44 17.15
C HIS A 199 17.40 9.46 16.05
N VAL A 200 17.22 10.74 16.38
CA VAL A 200 17.30 11.85 15.41
C VAL A 200 18.69 12.05 14.81
N ASP A 201 19.74 11.65 15.53
CA ASP A 201 21.12 11.68 15.06
C ASP A 201 21.35 10.64 13.95
N LEU A 202 20.89 9.40 14.14
CA LEU A 202 20.96 8.36 13.11
C LEU A 202 20.08 8.69 11.90
N ARG A 203 18.92 9.31 12.14
CA ARG A 203 18.06 9.84 11.08
C ARG A 203 18.81 10.87 10.22
N ALA A 204 19.53 11.80 10.86
CA ALA A 204 20.32 12.82 10.16
C ALA A 204 21.48 12.19 9.36
N GLN A 205 22.19 11.23 9.96
CA GLN A 205 23.26 10.48 9.29
C GLN A 205 22.75 9.70 8.07
N LEU A 206 21.59 9.05 8.18
CA LEU A 206 20.98 8.36 7.03
C LEU A 206 20.66 9.36 5.91
N GLY A 207 20.17 10.55 6.28
CA GLY A 207 19.85 11.64 5.34
C GLY A 207 21.01 12.00 4.42
N THR A 208 22.24 11.99 4.94
CA THR A 208 23.48 12.33 4.23
C THR A 208 24.26 11.10 3.74
N SER A 209 23.71 9.89 3.85
CA SER A 209 24.32 8.67 3.34
C SER A 209 24.03 8.43 1.86
N TYR A 210 25.03 7.92 1.14
CA TYR A 210 25.01 7.67 -0.31
C TYR A 210 25.56 6.29 -0.73
N THR A 211 26.09 5.49 0.20
CA THR A 211 26.60 4.14 -0.10
C THR A 211 25.88 3.10 0.73
N LEU A 212 25.83 1.88 0.23
CA LEU A 212 25.15 0.78 0.90
C LEU A 212 25.84 0.44 2.22
N GLU A 213 27.17 0.45 2.24
CA GLU A 213 27.99 0.15 3.42
C GLU A 213 27.79 1.19 4.52
N ALA A 214 27.62 2.45 4.16
CA ALA A 214 27.33 3.51 5.13
C ALA A 214 25.92 3.37 5.71
N MET A 215 24.94 2.99 4.88
CA MET A 215 23.58 2.72 5.35
C MET A 215 23.54 1.50 6.28
N GLU A 216 24.25 0.42 5.94
CA GLU A 216 24.35 -0.78 6.76
C GLU A 216 24.93 -0.50 8.15
N LYS A 217 26.01 0.29 8.25
CA LYS A 217 26.55 0.73 9.54
C LYS A 217 25.53 1.48 10.39
N ILE A 218 24.72 2.34 9.79
CA ILE A 218 23.65 3.06 10.49
C ILE A 218 22.56 2.09 10.99
N VAL A 219 22.20 1.09 10.17
CA VAL A 219 21.23 0.06 10.56
C VAL A 219 21.75 -0.80 11.72
N LEU A 220 23.03 -1.18 11.71
CA LEU A 220 23.66 -1.93 12.79
C LEU A 220 23.73 -1.12 14.10
N GLU A 221 24.07 0.17 14.03
CA GLU A 221 24.04 1.06 15.18
C GLU A 221 22.60 1.25 15.71
N MET A 222 21.62 1.41 14.82
CA MET A 222 20.21 1.45 15.19
C MET A 222 19.78 0.14 15.91
N LYS A 223 20.18 -1.02 15.38
CA LYS A 223 19.92 -2.33 16.00
C LYS A 223 20.43 -2.39 17.44
N ASP A 224 21.69 -2.01 17.66
CA ASP A 224 22.31 -2.03 18.99
C ASP A 224 21.56 -1.12 19.99
N ARG A 225 21.16 0.09 19.57
CA ARG A 225 20.36 0.98 20.42
C ARG A 225 18.98 0.40 20.75
N LEU A 226 18.28 -0.10 19.74
CA LEU A 226 16.93 -0.65 19.91
C LEU A 226 16.93 -1.91 20.80
N LEU A 227 17.97 -2.75 20.72
CA LEU A 227 18.14 -3.92 21.60
C LEU A 227 18.34 -3.52 23.07
N ARG A 228 19.14 -2.48 23.34
CA ARG A 228 19.30 -1.94 24.71
C ARG A 228 17.98 -1.38 25.25
N GLU A 229 17.27 -0.60 24.44
CA GLU A 229 16.00 0.02 24.84
C GLU A 229 14.91 -1.03 25.11
N GLU A 230 14.87 -2.11 24.33
CA GLU A 230 13.96 -3.24 24.58
C GLU A 230 14.28 -3.96 25.90
N ALA A 231 15.56 -4.19 26.19
CA ALA A 231 15.98 -4.80 27.45
C ALA A 231 15.61 -3.94 28.66
N ASP A 232 15.81 -2.62 28.56
CA ASP A 232 15.45 -1.66 29.61
C ASP A 232 13.92 -1.56 29.80
N SER A 233 13.17 -1.58 28.70
CA SER A 233 11.70 -1.56 28.71
C SER A 233 11.10 -2.80 29.38
N SER A 234 11.72 -3.96 29.21
CA SER A 234 11.24 -5.23 29.78
C SER A 234 11.33 -5.26 31.32
N SER A 235 12.08 -4.33 31.91
CA SER A 235 12.23 -4.15 33.36
C SER A 235 11.16 -3.28 34.01
N ASN A 236 10.47 -2.44 33.22
CA ASN A 236 9.40 -1.56 33.67
C ASN A 236 8.07 -2.01 33.06
N GLN A 237 7.32 -2.83 33.80
CA GLN A 237 6.00 -3.31 33.38
C GLN A 237 4.98 -2.16 33.26
N THR A 238 4.80 -1.64 32.05
CA THR A 238 3.58 -0.91 31.67
C THR A 238 3.27 -0.99 30.16
N THR A 239 2.14 -1.66 29.87
CA THR A 239 1.12 -1.38 28.84
C THR A 239 1.40 -1.61 27.35
N ASP A 240 0.62 -2.55 26.77
CA ASP A 240 -0.23 -2.54 25.54
C ASP A 240 0.26 -1.92 24.23
N ARG A 241 1.45 -1.31 24.19
CA ARG A 241 2.00 -0.63 23.01
C ARG A 241 3.25 -1.34 22.55
N LEU A 242 3.19 -1.83 21.32
CA LEU A 242 4.35 -2.33 20.59
C LEU A 242 5.44 -1.24 20.55
N GLY A 243 6.65 -1.60 20.99
CA GLY A 243 7.79 -0.68 21.03
C GLY A 243 8.22 -0.17 19.65
N HIS A 244 8.97 0.93 19.63
CA HIS A 244 9.43 1.61 18.40
C HIS A 244 10.47 0.82 17.60
N TRP A 245 10.90 -0.34 18.11
CA TRP A 245 11.76 -1.30 17.43
C TRP A 245 11.03 -2.25 16.47
N PHE A 246 9.69 -2.23 16.44
CA PHE A 246 8.88 -3.05 15.52
C PHE A 246 8.56 -2.32 14.20
N CYS A 247 8.41 -3.11 13.12
CA CYS A 247 7.89 -2.68 11.83
C CYS A 247 6.40 -2.33 11.93
N GLN A 248 6.08 -1.12 12.37
CA GLN A 248 4.70 -0.63 12.39
C GLN A 248 4.61 0.90 12.37
N VAL A 249 3.47 1.39 11.91
CA VAL A 249 3.09 2.79 12.09
C VAL A 249 2.69 2.99 13.54
N SER A 250 3.22 4.01 14.22
CA SER A 250 2.83 4.28 15.61
C SER A 250 1.40 4.80 15.71
N GLU A 251 0.68 4.45 16.79
CA GLU A 251 -0.67 4.97 17.10
C GLU A 251 -0.74 6.50 17.06
N VAL A 252 0.37 7.21 17.26
CA VAL A 252 0.43 8.68 17.18
C VAL A 252 0.10 9.18 15.77
N SER A 253 0.42 8.42 14.73
CA SER A 253 -0.04 8.71 13.36
C SER A 253 -1.53 8.41 13.18
N MET A 254 -2.05 7.42 13.92
CA MET A 254 -3.47 7.08 13.99
C MET A 254 -4.27 8.20 14.65
N GLY A 255 -3.73 8.89 15.66
CA GLY A 255 -4.36 10.07 16.24
C GLY A 255 -4.63 11.18 15.21
N MET A 256 -3.67 11.44 14.30
CA MET A 256 -3.89 12.39 13.21
C MET A 256 -4.86 11.86 12.14
N LEU A 257 -4.82 10.56 11.82
CA LEU A 257 -5.71 9.95 10.82
C LEU A 257 -7.15 9.84 11.36
N LEU A 258 -7.36 9.31 12.56
CA LEU A 258 -8.65 9.21 13.26
C LEU A 258 -9.24 10.59 13.56
N MET A 259 -8.43 11.58 13.95
CA MET A 259 -8.93 12.96 14.07
C MET A 259 -9.41 13.51 12.73
N HIS A 260 -8.78 13.13 11.61
CA HIS A 260 -9.25 13.50 10.28
C HIS A 260 -10.54 12.78 9.91
N ILE A 261 -10.64 11.48 10.22
CA ILE A 261 -11.83 10.64 9.99
C ILE A 261 -13.02 11.18 10.79
N HIS A 262 -12.86 11.37 12.09
CA HIS A 262 -13.92 11.91 12.95
C HIS A 262 -14.29 13.36 12.63
N LYS A 263 -13.40 14.12 11.97
CA LYS A 263 -13.71 15.46 11.49
C LYS A 263 -14.51 15.41 10.19
N GLN A 264 -14.11 14.53 9.26
CA GLN A 264 -14.80 14.34 7.97
C GLN A 264 -16.19 13.71 8.17
N GLU A 265 -16.35 12.75 9.06
CA GLU A 265 -17.66 12.16 9.41
C GLU A 265 -18.58 13.23 10.02
N ARG A 266 -18.08 14.02 10.98
CA ARG A 266 -18.83 15.13 11.59
C ARG A 266 -19.16 16.28 10.65
N GLU A 267 -18.34 16.52 9.63
CA GLU A 267 -18.63 17.50 8.57
C GLU A 267 -19.69 16.95 7.60
N SER A 268 -19.62 15.67 7.23
CA SER A 268 -20.62 15.01 6.36
C SER A 268 -22.00 14.85 7.01
N GLU A 269 -22.06 14.69 8.33
CA GLU A 269 -23.31 14.66 9.11
C GLU A 269 -23.95 16.04 9.29
N ARG A 270 -23.17 17.12 9.12
CA ARG A 270 -23.68 18.51 9.19
C ARG A 270 -24.17 19.04 7.85
N GLU A 271 -23.81 18.37 6.75
CA GLU A 271 -24.20 18.73 5.38
C GLU A 271 -25.39 17.89 4.86
N ARG A 272 -25.93 16.96 5.66
CA ARG A 272 -27.18 16.23 5.43
C ARG A 272 -28.31 16.78 6.30
#